data_AF-A0A059IZI0-F1
#
_entry.id   AF-A0A059IZI0-F1
#
_cell.length_a   1.000
_cell.length_b   1.000
_cell.length_c   1.000
_cell.angle_alpha   90.00
_cell.angle_beta   90.00
_cell.angle_gamma   90.00
#
_symmetry.space_group_name_H-M   'P 1'
#
loop_
_entity.id
_entity.type
_entity.pdbx_description
1 polymer ?
#
loop_
_entity_poly.entity_id
_entity_poly.type
_entity_poly.pdbx_seq_one_letter_code
_entity_poly.pdbx_strand_id
1 'polypeptide(L)'
;MKFSSGVLTLAVAASVQSAQASYHAHGHAHHHRALDKRGESNVVTVPGPKVYAFVLNGHQMTKEEVCAGVKAGKLDWTGENHDDLCGFPYDMQKGSPPACPAPSDVPDQPPVPSSPPSVPQPPSKLPEMPGKPEKPEKPEKPEKPEKPEAPKKPGAPKTSSPKKPDGPQHPQTPTGGEGVNRPFPDGTIDCSEFPSKYGAVALDYLGLGGYSGIQHASLIGEVFGTIRTAIAGESCTDGAMCSYACPPGYQKSQWPTQQGSTGESVGGLACRNGKLYLTNSELSDRLCIPGVGGVHVKSTIGAEVAICRTDYPGTESETIPLALMPNGHFPLTCPQAETYYFWKGKSTSAQYYVNPPGYSIREACKWGSAGLPIGNWAPINLGVGEKAGVKWLSMFPNRPTTTAILDMTIEIVGEGLSGKCKHKNGKYYTDTGVNEDGCTVSVLHGEATFVFSKD
;
A
#
# COMPACT_ATOMS: atom_id res chain seq x y z
N MET A 1 -14.53 43.49 -17.24
CA MET A 1 -13.49 42.43 -17.17
C MET A 1 -14.19 41.08 -17.24
N LYS A 2 -13.60 40.03 -17.82
CA LYS A 2 -14.16 38.67 -17.72
C LYS A 2 -13.78 38.08 -16.37
N PHE A 3 -14.76 37.77 -15.52
CA PHE A 3 -14.54 36.95 -14.34
C PHE A 3 -14.60 35.48 -14.76
N SER A 4 -13.63 34.68 -14.31
CA SER A 4 -13.57 33.25 -14.58
C SER A 4 -13.86 32.51 -13.27
N SER A 5 -15.06 31.96 -13.13
CA SER A 5 -15.45 31.20 -11.95
C SER A 5 -14.61 29.92 -11.85
N GLY A 6 -13.71 29.87 -10.88
CA GLY A 6 -12.98 28.66 -10.50
C GLY A 6 -13.72 27.96 -9.35
N VAL A 7 -13.72 26.63 -9.35
CA VAL A 7 -14.34 25.84 -8.28
C VAL A 7 -13.39 25.78 -7.09
N LEU A 8 -13.85 26.30 -5.95
CA LEU A 8 -13.14 26.23 -4.67
C LEU A 8 -13.54 24.93 -3.93
N THR A 9 -12.55 24.15 -3.51
CA THR A 9 -12.75 22.92 -2.73
C THR A 9 -12.24 23.11 -1.30
N LEU A 10 -13.06 22.72 -0.31
CA LEU A 10 -12.70 22.68 1.11
C LEU A 10 -12.38 21.24 1.53
N ALA A 11 -11.26 21.03 2.22
CA ALA A 11 -10.99 19.82 2.98
C ALA A 11 -10.92 20.12 4.49
N VAL A 12 -11.52 19.26 5.32
CA VAL A 12 -11.53 19.39 6.79
C VAL A 12 -10.75 18.23 7.40
N ALA A 13 -9.68 18.53 8.14
CA ALA A 13 -8.95 17.58 8.95
C ALA A 13 -9.26 17.81 10.44
N ALA A 14 -9.65 16.75 11.15
CA ALA A 14 -9.86 16.79 12.60
C ALA A 14 -8.71 16.06 13.29
N SER A 15 -8.01 16.74 14.20
CA SER A 15 -6.98 16.14 15.04
C SER A 15 -7.51 15.91 16.46
N VAL A 16 -7.16 14.76 17.05
CA VAL A 16 -7.50 14.41 18.43
C VAL A 16 -6.20 14.23 19.21
N GLN A 17 -6.06 14.94 20.32
CA GLN A 17 -4.94 14.81 21.24
C GLN A 17 -5.48 14.78 22.67
N SER A 18 -5.03 13.81 23.47
CA SER A 18 -5.32 13.67 24.89
C SER A 18 -4.01 13.40 25.64
N ALA A 19 -3.89 13.90 26.88
CA ALA A 19 -2.60 13.99 27.55
C ALA A 19 -2.23 12.75 28.38
N GLN A 20 -0.97 12.36 28.28
CA GLN A 20 -0.12 11.64 29.24
C GLN A 20 -0.75 10.51 30.09
N ALA A 21 -0.49 9.29 29.65
CA ALA A 21 0.25 8.32 30.47
C ALA A 21 1.31 7.64 29.59
N SER A 22 2.45 7.23 30.17
CA SER A 22 3.64 6.79 29.41
C SER A 22 3.51 5.37 28.83
N TYR A 23 2.81 5.23 27.71
CA TYR A 23 2.66 3.97 26.98
C TYR A 23 3.61 3.88 25.78
N HIS A 24 4.54 2.91 25.81
CA HIS A 24 5.34 2.54 24.64
C HIS A 24 4.60 1.51 23.77
N ALA A 25 3.66 1.98 22.94
CA ALA A 25 2.94 1.18 21.95
C ALA A 25 3.11 1.79 20.55
N HIS A 26 3.70 1.03 19.62
CA HIS A 26 3.88 1.45 18.22
C HIS A 26 2.69 0.97 17.38
N GLY A 27 1.61 1.75 17.40
CA GLY A 27 0.42 1.51 16.58
C GLY A 27 0.43 2.32 15.27
N HIS A 28 0.39 1.63 14.13
CA HIS A 28 -0.09 2.22 12.86
C HIS A 28 -1.62 2.07 12.84
N ALA A 29 -2.35 3.14 12.50
CA ALA A 29 -3.80 3.17 12.60
C ALA A 29 -4.44 3.81 11.36
N HIS A 30 -5.12 3.00 10.55
CA HIS A 30 -6.03 3.45 9.50
C HIS A 30 -7.48 3.29 9.99
N HIS A 31 -8.35 4.27 9.69
CA HIS A 31 -9.72 4.30 10.20
C HIS A 31 -10.76 3.92 9.14
N HIS A 32 -11.54 2.88 9.41
CA HIS A 32 -12.87 2.64 8.83
C HIS A 32 -13.86 2.24 9.96
N ARG A 33 -15.17 2.46 9.78
CA ARG A 33 -16.16 2.40 10.88
C ARG A 33 -17.59 2.04 10.44
N ALA A 34 -18.21 1.08 11.15
CA ALA A 34 -19.67 0.93 11.34
C ALA A 34 -19.91 0.21 12.70
N LEU A 35 -20.66 0.76 13.67
CA LEU A 35 -22.09 0.49 14.00
C LEU A 35 -22.36 -0.98 14.44
N ASP A 36 -23.07 -1.35 15.53
CA ASP A 36 -23.84 -0.67 16.62
C ASP A 36 -24.27 -1.76 17.67
N LYS A 37 -24.81 -1.60 18.91
CA LYS A 37 -25.05 -0.48 19.87
C LYS A 37 -25.44 -1.02 21.29
N ARG A 38 -24.70 -0.70 22.38
CA ARG A 38 -25.05 -0.73 23.85
C ARG A 38 -23.75 -0.74 24.69
N GLY A 39 -23.61 -0.10 25.86
CA GLY A 39 -24.49 0.78 26.65
C GLY A 39 -23.67 1.89 27.35
N GLU A 40 -24.31 2.69 28.20
CA GLU A 40 -23.87 4.07 28.49
C GLU A 40 -22.79 4.25 29.59
N SER A 41 -21.83 5.15 29.31
CA SER A 41 -21.09 5.92 30.33
C SER A 41 -20.83 7.34 29.78
N ASN A 42 -21.09 8.36 30.59
CA ASN A 42 -21.06 9.76 30.14
C ASN A 42 -19.62 10.27 29.95
N VAL A 43 -19.21 10.48 28.70
CA VAL A 43 -17.98 11.21 28.34
C VAL A 43 -18.35 12.48 27.58
N VAL A 44 -18.06 13.64 28.18
CA VAL A 44 -18.25 14.94 27.52
C VAL A 44 -17.13 15.13 26.49
N THR A 45 -17.39 14.75 25.25
CA THR A 45 -16.46 14.94 24.13
C THR A 45 -16.47 16.40 23.68
N VAL A 46 -15.48 17.19 24.12
CA VAL A 46 -15.20 18.50 23.52
C VAL A 46 -14.53 18.27 22.15
N PRO A 47 -15.05 18.82 21.04
CA PRO A 47 -14.42 18.66 19.73
C PRO A 47 -13.02 19.27 19.67
N GLY A 48 -12.06 18.52 19.12
CA GLY A 48 -10.72 19.03 18.81
C GLY A 48 -10.75 20.10 17.70
N PRO A 49 -9.71 20.93 17.59
CA PRO A 49 -9.64 21.99 16.58
C PRO A 49 -9.64 21.40 15.16
N LYS A 50 -10.59 21.86 14.33
CA LYS A 50 -10.64 21.54 12.89
C LYS A 50 -9.59 22.37 12.15
N VAL A 51 -8.78 21.71 11.34
CA VAL A 51 -7.87 22.36 10.37
C VAL A 51 -8.52 22.32 8.99
N TYR A 52 -8.45 23.43 8.27
CA TYR A 52 -9.09 23.61 6.97
C TYR A 52 -8.06 23.87 5.89
N ALA A 53 -8.18 23.19 4.75
CA ALA A 53 -7.42 23.49 3.55
C ALA A 53 -8.37 23.94 2.43
N PHE A 54 -8.00 25.03 1.76
CA PHE A 54 -8.74 25.60 0.65
C PHE A 54 -7.91 25.48 -0.63
N VAL A 55 -8.52 24.97 -1.71
CA VAL A 55 -7.84 24.78 -3.00
C VAL A 55 -8.69 25.33 -4.12
N LEU A 56 -8.09 26.19 -4.96
CA LEU A 56 -8.70 26.76 -6.16
C LEU A 56 -7.81 26.42 -7.37
N ASN A 57 -8.36 25.76 -8.39
CA ASN A 57 -7.62 25.37 -9.60
C ASN A 57 -6.26 24.69 -9.29
N GLY A 58 -6.25 23.77 -8.33
CA GLY A 58 -5.05 23.02 -7.90
C GLY A 58 -4.07 23.78 -7.00
N HIS A 59 -4.28 25.07 -6.73
CA HIS A 59 -3.41 25.89 -5.89
C HIS A 59 -4.04 26.09 -4.50
N GLN A 60 -3.24 25.95 -3.45
CA GLN A 60 -3.67 26.19 -2.07
C GLN A 60 -3.82 27.69 -1.81
N MET A 61 -4.88 28.08 -1.10
CA MET A 61 -5.14 29.46 -0.67
C MET A 61 -5.18 29.57 0.85
N THR A 62 -4.87 30.76 1.37
CA THR A 62 -5.11 31.09 2.78
C THR A 62 -6.61 31.30 3.06
N LYS A 63 -7.00 31.22 4.32
CA LYS A 63 -8.38 31.50 4.76
C LYS A 63 -8.77 32.95 4.42
N GLU A 64 -7.83 33.85 4.59
CA GLU A 64 -7.98 35.30 4.43
C GLU A 64 -8.27 35.67 2.97
N GLU A 65 -7.52 35.09 2.02
CA GLU A 65 -7.75 35.25 0.58
C GLU A 65 -9.10 34.68 0.15
N VAL A 66 -9.52 33.54 0.70
CA VAL A 66 -10.82 32.92 0.41
C VAL A 66 -11.98 33.79 0.91
N CYS A 67 -11.96 34.19 2.19
CA CYS A 67 -13.01 35.03 2.74
C CYS A 67 -13.08 36.40 2.03
N ALA A 68 -11.93 36.96 1.60
CA ALA A 68 -11.89 38.17 0.78
C ALA A 68 -12.43 37.94 -0.65
N GLY A 69 -12.11 36.81 -1.28
CA GLY A 69 -12.58 36.45 -2.63
C GLY A 69 -14.08 36.22 -2.70
N VAL A 70 -14.65 35.53 -1.70
CA VAL A 70 -16.10 35.34 -1.54
C VAL A 70 -16.79 36.69 -1.27
N LYS A 71 -16.29 37.49 -0.32
CA LYS A 71 -16.84 38.83 -0.02
C LYS A 71 -16.79 39.79 -1.21
N ALA A 72 -15.85 39.59 -2.13
CA ALA A 72 -15.73 40.37 -3.37
C ALA A 72 -16.56 39.81 -4.55
N GLY A 73 -17.34 38.74 -4.36
CA GLY A 73 -18.12 38.09 -5.43
C GLY A 73 -17.27 37.45 -6.53
N LYS A 74 -16.01 37.09 -6.22
CA LYS A 74 -15.04 36.52 -7.18
C LYS A 74 -14.90 35.00 -7.10
N LEU A 75 -15.31 34.41 -5.98
CA LEU A 75 -15.30 32.97 -5.72
C LEU A 75 -16.71 32.50 -5.41
N ASP A 76 -17.06 31.31 -5.90
CA ASP A 76 -18.29 30.59 -5.60
C ASP A 76 -17.92 29.22 -4.97
N TRP A 77 -18.81 28.65 -4.16
CA TRP A 77 -18.46 27.58 -3.22
C TRP A 77 -19.62 26.59 -3.04
N THR A 78 -19.40 25.35 -3.47
CA THR A 78 -20.30 24.21 -3.29
C THR A 78 -19.80 23.27 -2.19
N GLY A 79 -20.52 23.15 -1.07
CA GLY A 79 -20.22 22.18 0.00
C GLY A 79 -20.71 22.64 1.39
N GLU A 80 -21.11 21.70 2.25
CA GLU A 80 -21.76 22.00 3.53
C GLU A 80 -20.85 22.69 4.58
N ASN A 81 -21.47 23.38 5.55
CA ASN A 81 -20.86 24.18 6.63
C ASN A 81 -20.29 25.55 6.19
N HIS A 82 -21.13 26.40 5.60
CA HIS A 82 -20.74 27.74 5.13
C HIS A 82 -20.49 28.74 6.27
N ASP A 83 -21.38 28.82 7.27
CA ASP A 83 -21.46 29.98 8.18
C ASP A 83 -20.26 30.11 9.14
N ASP A 84 -19.82 29.00 9.75
CA ASP A 84 -18.73 28.93 10.74
C ASP A 84 -17.36 29.40 10.22
N LEU A 85 -17.14 29.36 8.91
CA LEU A 85 -15.79 29.48 8.34
C LEU A 85 -15.35 30.93 8.15
N CYS A 86 -16.17 31.77 7.52
CA CYS A 86 -15.90 33.19 7.34
C CYS A 86 -16.82 34.11 8.16
N GLY A 87 -17.79 33.56 8.92
CA GLY A 87 -18.71 34.34 9.74
C GLY A 87 -19.77 35.11 8.92
N PHE A 88 -20.17 34.57 7.77
CA PHE A 88 -21.21 35.16 6.92
C PHE A 88 -22.51 34.36 7.08
N PRO A 89 -23.63 35.00 7.45
CA PRO A 89 -24.93 34.33 7.48
C PRO A 89 -25.44 34.06 6.06
N TYR A 90 -26.02 32.86 5.89
CA TYR A 90 -26.64 32.32 4.67
C TYR A 90 -27.33 33.33 3.73
N ASP A 91 -28.09 34.30 4.25
CA ASP A 91 -28.90 35.24 3.47
C ASP A 91 -28.10 36.18 2.53
N MET A 92 -26.77 36.27 2.68
CA MET A 92 -25.93 37.06 1.75
C MET A 92 -25.49 36.34 0.47
N GLN A 93 -25.83 35.05 0.28
CA GLN A 93 -25.47 34.31 -0.94
C GLN A 93 -26.28 34.67 -2.21
N LYS A 94 -27.14 35.69 -2.19
CA LYS A 94 -27.73 36.29 -3.41
C LYS A 94 -27.31 37.75 -3.61
N GLY A 95 -26.03 37.92 -3.95
CA GLY A 95 -25.50 39.15 -4.54
C GLY A 95 -26.04 39.38 -5.96
N SER A 96 -27.28 39.86 -6.07
CA SER A 96 -27.72 40.61 -7.26
C SER A 96 -26.72 41.76 -7.54
N PRO A 97 -26.47 42.14 -8.80
CA PRO A 97 -25.55 43.23 -9.10
C PRO A 97 -26.02 44.53 -8.41
N PRO A 98 -25.10 45.36 -7.89
CA PRO A 98 -25.45 46.58 -7.18
C PRO A 98 -26.25 47.50 -8.09
N ALA A 99 -27.40 47.97 -7.61
CA ALA A 99 -28.24 48.90 -8.34
C ALA A 99 -27.47 50.20 -8.63
N CYS A 100 -27.51 50.65 -9.89
CA CYS A 100 -27.00 51.96 -10.25
C CYS A 100 -27.81 53.05 -9.54
N PRO A 101 -27.19 54.16 -9.09
CA PRO A 101 -27.94 55.35 -8.68
C PRO A 101 -28.76 55.85 -9.88
N ALA A 102 -30.00 56.30 -9.63
CA ALA A 102 -30.91 56.72 -10.68
C ALA A 102 -30.42 57.99 -11.39
N PRO A 103 -30.53 58.09 -12.72
CA PRO A 103 -30.47 59.37 -13.42
C PRO A 103 -31.77 60.15 -13.21
N SER A 104 -31.69 61.47 -13.19
CA SER A 104 -32.86 62.35 -13.16
C SER A 104 -33.52 62.51 -14.53
N ASP A 105 -34.79 62.90 -14.47
CA ASP A 105 -35.61 63.52 -15.52
C ASP A 105 -36.17 62.65 -16.66
N VAL A 106 -37.46 62.89 -16.93
CA VAL A 106 -38.38 62.18 -17.84
C VAL A 106 -39.27 63.24 -18.47
N PRO A 107 -39.35 63.34 -19.82
CA PRO A 107 -40.56 62.86 -20.54
C PRO A 107 -40.22 62.25 -21.94
N ASP A 108 -41.11 61.57 -22.68
CA ASP A 108 -42.53 61.24 -22.47
C ASP A 108 -42.92 59.90 -23.15
N GLN A 109 -44.19 59.47 -23.03
CA GLN A 109 -44.83 58.36 -23.76
C GLN A 109 -45.43 58.82 -25.13
N PRO A 110 -46.07 58.00 -26.02
CA PRO A 110 -46.95 56.84 -25.75
C PRO A 110 -46.80 55.66 -26.81
N PRO A 111 -47.78 54.77 -27.17
CA PRO A 111 -47.56 53.30 -27.06
C PRO A 111 -48.14 52.41 -28.22
N VAL A 112 -48.41 51.11 -27.91
CA VAL A 112 -49.32 50.11 -28.55
C VAL A 112 -48.87 49.31 -29.83
N PRO A 113 -49.48 48.15 -30.24
CA PRO A 113 -48.73 46.92 -30.55
C PRO A 113 -49.13 46.19 -31.89
N SER A 114 -48.68 44.93 -32.12
CA SER A 114 -49.51 43.75 -32.51
C SER A 114 -48.76 42.54 -33.14
N SER A 115 -49.15 41.32 -32.71
CA SER A 115 -49.30 40.00 -33.38
C SER A 115 -48.41 39.46 -34.56
N PRO A 116 -48.22 38.11 -34.67
CA PRO A 116 -47.47 37.42 -35.75
C PRO A 116 -48.36 36.92 -36.92
N PRO A 117 -47.82 36.37 -38.05
CA PRO A 117 -47.69 34.90 -38.18
C PRO A 117 -46.63 34.30 -39.18
N SER A 118 -46.37 32.99 -39.00
CA SER A 118 -46.15 31.89 -39.98
C SER A 118 -45.13 31.84 -41.16
N VAL A 119 -44.55 30.64 -41.24
CA VAL A 119 -43.75 29.89 -42.25
C VAL A 119 -44.15 30.01 -43.74
N PRO A 120 -43.17 29.93 -44.67
CA PRO A 120 -43.28 29.06 -45.86
C PRO A 120 -42.05 28.12 -46.09
N GLN A 121 -42.18 27.16 -47.02
CA GLN A 121 -41.19 26.08 -47.31
C GLN A 121 -40.68 26.13 -48.79
N PRO A 122 -40.05 25.10 -49.44
CA PRO A 122 -38.87 25.31 -50.28
C PRO A 122 -39.09 25.09 -51.81
N PRO A 123 -38.04 25.25 -52.64
CA PRO A 123 -37.94 24.65 -53.97
C PRO A 123 -36.80 23.62 -54.11
N SER A 124 -36.94 22.68 -55.04
CA SER A 124 -36.06 21.52 -55.26
C SER A 124 -34.97 21.73 -56.34
N LYS A 125 -33.94 20.87 -56.37
CA LYS A 125 -33.49 20.14 -57.59
C LYS A 125 -32.40 19.08 -57.35
N LEU A 126 -32.52 17.97 -58.08
CA LEU A 126 -31.51 16.99 -58.54
C LEU A 126 -31.76 16.81 -60.07
N PRO A 127 -30.99 16.05 -60.89
CA PRO A 127 -30.08 14.92 -60.55
C PRO A 127 -28.69 14.95 -61.24
N GLU A 128 -27.81 14.01 -60.90
CA GLU A 128 -27.24 13.01 -61.85
C GLU A 128 -26.36 11.94 -61.18
N MET A 129 -26.36 10.72 -61.76
CA MET A 129 -25.55 9.52 -61.47
C MET A 129 -25.80 8.51 -62.64
N PRO A 130 -25.00 7.45 -62.87
CA PRO A 130 -23.96 6.87 -62.01
C PRO A 130 -22.59 6.58 -62.70
N GLY A 131 -21.58 6.28 -61.87
CA GLY A 131 -20.35 5.58 -62.27
C GLY A 131 -20.26 4.21 -61.58
N LYS A 132 -19.83 3.17 -62.29
CA LYS A 132 -19.90 1.76 -61.85
C LYS A 132 -18.59 1.31 -61.17
N PRO A 133 -18.61 0.76 -59.93
CA PRO A 133 -17.43 0.13 -59.32
C PRO A 133 -17.00 -1.15 -60.05
N GLU A 134 -15.71 -1.40 -60.12
CA GLU A 134 -15.16 -2.65 -60.63
C GLU A 134 -15.11 -3.78 -59.59
N LYS A 135 -14.72 -4.95 -60.07
CA LYS A 135 -14.96 -6.27 -59.48
C LYS A 135 -13.82 -6.67 -58.52
N PRO A 136 -14.10 -7.16 -57.29
CA PRO A 136 -13.08 -7.75 -56.43
C PRO A 136 -12.45 -8.99 -57.09
N GLU A 137 -11.12 -9.10 -57.00
CA GLU A 137 -10.41 -10.31 -57.42
C GLU A 137 -10.57 -11.47 -56.43
N LYS A 138 -10.18 -12.65 -56.90
CA LYS A 138 -10.52 -13.94 -56.32
C LYS A 138 -9.43 -14.40 -55.35
N PRO A 139 -9.75 -14.88 -54.13
CA PRO A 139 -8.77 -15.48 -53.24
C PRO A 139 -8.07 -16.68 -53.90
N GLU A 140 -6.75 -16.71 -53.83
CA GLU A 140 -5.98 -17.88 -54.26
C GLU A 140 -6.14 -19.05 -53.29
N LYS A 141 -5.82 -20.24 -53.80
CA LYS A 141 -6.11 -21.52 -53.16
C LYS A 141 -4.90 -21.97 -52.31
N PRO A 142 -5.08 -22.39 -51.05
CA PRO A 142 -3.98 -22.93 -50.27
C PRO A 142 -3.34 -24.13 -50.96
N GLU A 143 -2.01 -24.13 -51.07
CA GLU A 143 -1.26 -25.28 -51.54
C GLU A 143 -1.26 -26.43 -50.52
N LYS A 144 -1.00 -27.63 -51.03
CA LYS A 144 -1.15 -28.88 -50.29
C LYS A 144 0.17 -29.22 -49.58
N PRO A 145 0.16 -29.55 -48.27
CA PRO A 145 1.38 -29.84 -47.54
C PRO A 145 2.10 -31.06 -48.11
N GLU A 146 3.41 -30.95 -48.26
CA GLU A 146 4.28 -32.08 -48.63
C GLU A 146 4.41 -33.09 -47.48
N LYS A 147 4.83 -34.31 -47.84
CA LYS A 147 4.86 -35.46 -46.94
C LYS A 147 6.25 -35.57 -46.28
N PRO A 148 6.35 -35.78 -44.95
CA PRO A 148 7.65 -35.87 -44.27
C PRO A 148 8.55 -37.00 -44.78
N GLU A 149 9.86 -36.75 -44.82
CA GLU A 149 10.88 -37.79 -45.00
C GLU A 149 10.94 -38.75 -43.80
N ALA A 150 11.47 -39.96 -44.03
CA ALA A 150 11.54 -41.01 -43.03
C ALA A 150 12.70 -40.80 -42.02
N PRO A 151 12.57 -41.23 -40.74
CA PRO A 151 13.58 -40.95 -39.72
C PRO A 151 14.88 -41.73 -39.91
N LYS A 152 16.02 -41.09 -39.61
CA LYS A 152 17.30 -41.79 -39.39
C LYS A 152 17.22 -42.63 -38.11
N LYS A 153 17.80 -43.84 -38.12
CA LYS A 153 17.76 -44.78 -36.99
C LYS A 153 18.36 -44.16 -35.71
N PRO A 154 17.65 -44.19 -34.56
CA PRO A 154 18.23 -43.84 -33.27
C PRO A 154 19.35 -44.82 -32.85
N GLY A 155 20.31 -44.32 -32.07
CA GLY A 155 21.25 -45.18 -31.34
C GLY A 155 20.56 -45.95 -30.20
N ALA A 156 21.17 -47.05 -29.76
CA ALA A 156 20.60 -47.93 -28.73
C ALA A 156 20.41 -47.20 -27.37
N PRO A 157 19.21 -47.25 -26.75
CA PRO A 157 19.00 -46.70 -25.41
C PRO A 157 19.81 -47.46 -24.36
N LYS A 158 20.46 -46.75 -23.44
CA LYS A 158 20.89 -47.34 -22.17
C LYS A 158 19.68 -47.46 -21.25
N THR A 159 19.50 -48.64 -20.65
CA THR A 159 18.41 -48.93 -19.71
C THR A 159 18.54 -48.12 -18.42
N SER A 160 17.49 -47.39 -18.06
CA SER A 160 17.22 -46.94 -16.69
C SER A 160 15.81 -47.38 -16.29
N SER A 161 15.64 -47.79 -15.03
CA SER A 161 14.41 -48.41 -14.54
C SER A 161 13.24 -47.41 -14.45
N PRO A 162 11.97 -47.86 -14.56
CA PRO A 162 10.82 -46.97 -14.46
C PRO A 162 10.76 -46.25 -13.10
N LYS A 163 10.66 -44.92 -13.12
CA LYS A 163 10.38 -44.13 -11.92
C LYS A 163 8.88 -44.25 -11.60
N LYS A 164 8.54 -44.48 -10.32
CA LYS A 164 7.16 -44.52 -9.82
C LYS A 164 6.45 -43.18 -10.08
N PRO A 165 5.13 -43.14 -10.33
CA PRO A 165 4.40 -41.87 -10.44
C PRO A 165 4.56 -41.02 -9.18
N ASP A 166 4.84 -39.73 -9.37
CA ASP A 166 4.94 -38.77 -8.27
C ASP A 166 3.56 -38.51 -7.63
N GLY A 167 3.56 -38.24 -6.33
CA GLY A 167 2.36 -37.96 -5.55
C GLY A 167 1.85 -36.51 -5.69
N PRO A 168 0.87 -36.10 -4.85
CA PRO A 168 0.38 -34.72 -4.82
C PRO A 168 1.52 -33.71 -4.64
N GLN A 169 1.50 -32.62 -5.41
CA GLN A 169 2.54 -31.60 -5.33
C GLN A 169 2.51 -30.91 -3.96
N HIS A 170 3.66 -30.94 -3.27
CA HIS A 170 3.87 -30.16 -2.06
C HIS A 170 3.93 -28.67 -2.42
N PRO A 171 3.36 -27.75 -1.61
CA PRO A 171 3.49 -26.31 -1.85
C PRO A 171 4.96 -25.90 -1.99
N GLN A 172 5.28 -25.21 -3.09
CA GLN A 172 6.63 -24.71 -3.34
C GLN A 172 6.88 -23.44 -2.53
N THR A 173 7.72 -23.56 -1.50
CA THR A 173 8.42 -22.46 -0.85
C THR A 173 9.11 -21.59 -1.93
N PRO A 174 9.15 -20.25 -1.82
CA PRO A 174 9.73 -19.40 -2.86
C PRO A 174 11.24 -19.68 -3.06
N THR A 175 11.57 -20.38 -4.13
CA THR A 175 12.95 -20.61 -4.57
C THR A 175 13.48 -19.37 -5.28
N GLY A 176 13.84 -18.35 -4.51
CA GLY A 176 14.41 -17.09 -4.99
C GLY A 176 15.47 -16.58 -4.02
N GLY A 177 16.25 -15.58 -4.45
CA GLY A 177 17.34 -15.02 -3.66
C GLY A 177 18.71 -15.67 -3.88
N GLU A 178 18.95 -16.26 -5.05
CA GLU A 178 20.30 -16.62 -5.45
C GLU A 178 21.22 -15.39 -5.42
N GLY A 179 22.47 -15.57 -5.03
CA GLY A 179 23.45 -14.50 -5.12
C GLY A 179 23.16 -13.31 -4.19
N VAL A 180 22.62 -13.55 -2.99
CA VAL A 180 22.40 -12.51 -1.95
C VAL A 180 23.66 -11.67 -1.63
N ASN A 181 24.84 -12.22 -1.89
CA ASN A 181 26.14 -11.54 -1.74
C ASN A 181 26.72 -10.94 -3.03
N ARG A 182 25.99 -10.99 -4.16
CA ARG A 182 26.40 -10.38 -5.43
C ARG A 182 26.01 -8.89 -5.44
N PRO A 183 26.91 -7.98 -5.84
CA PRO A 183 26.54 -6.61 -6.18
C PRO A 183 25.45 -6.59 -7.26
N PHE A 184 24.52 -5.64 -7.17
CA PHE A 184 23.51 -5.41 -8.19
C PHE A 184 24.11 -4.58 -9.35
N PRO A 185 23.93 -5.00 -10.61
CA PRO A 185 24.48 -4.29 -11.76
C PRO A 185 23.56 -3.11 -12.12
N ASP A 186 23.74 -2.01 -11.41
CA ASP A 186 22.95 -0.78 -11.48
C ASP A 186 22.72 -0.29 -12.93
N GLY A 187 21.46 0.00 -13.28
CA GLY A 187 21.07 0.49 -14.59
C GLY A 187 21.15 -0.52 -15.75
N THR A 188 21.45 -1.80 -15.51
CA THR A 188 21.58 -2.80 -16.59
C THR A 188 20.37 -3.71 -16.78
N ILE A 189 19.68 -4.07 -15.69
CA ILE A 189 18.53 -4.99 -15.70
C ILE A 189 17.28 -4.26 -16.19
N ASP A 190 16.52 -4.85 -17.11
CA ASP A 190 15.24 -4.30 -17.57
C ASP A 190 14.18 -4.36 -16.45
N CYS A 191 13.29 -3.37 -16.36
CA CYS A 191 12.27 -3.33 -15.31
C CYS A 191 11.27 -4.51 -15.35
N SER A 192 11.17 -5.18 -16.50
CA SER A 192 10.41 -6.42 -16.68
C SER A 192 11.15 -7.69 -16.22
N GLU A 193 12.47 -7.64 -15.96
CA GLU A 193 13.23 -8.76 -15.39
C GLU A 193 13.32 -8.62 -13.87
N PHE A 194 12.62 -9.50 -13.14
CA PHE A 194 12.73 -9.54 -11.68
C PHE A 194 14.14 -10.00 -11.24
N PRO A 195 14.86 -9.26 -10.37
CA PRO A 195 16.30 -9.44 -10.13
C PRO A 195 16.65 -10.59 -9.15
N SER A 196 16.05 -11.77 -9.33
CA SER A 196 16.22 -12.95 -8.46
C SER A 196 17.65 -13.49 -8.35
N LYS A 197 18.50 -13.15 -9.32
CA LYS A 197 19.94 -13.49 -9.40
C LYS A 197 20.81 -12.70 -8.39
N TYR A 198 20.25 -11.72 -7.70
CA TYR A 198 20.94 -10.74 -6.84
C TYR A 198 20.32 -10.66 -5.42
N GLY A 199 19.79 -11.78 -4.91
CA GLY A 199 19.23 -11.88 -3.56
C GLY A 199 17.73 -11.60 -3.44
N ALA A 200 17.07 -11.04 -4.45
CA ALA A 200 15.63 -10.79 -4.40
C ALA A 200 14.79 -12.08 -4.48
N VAL A 201 13.73 -12.17 -3.66
CA VAL A 201 12.80 -13.32 -3.62
C VAL A 201 11.53 -12.97 -4.38
N ALA A 202 11.19 -13.75 -5.41
CA ALA A 202 10.04 -13.51 -6.28
C ALA A 202 8.72 -13.88 -5.59
N LEU A 203 7.76 -12.95 -5.58
CA LEU A 203 6.44 -13.10 -4.96
C LEU A 203 5.32 -13.17 -6.01
N ASP A 204 5.46 -14.08 -6.99
CA ASP A 204 4.62 -14.15 -8.19
C ASP A 204 3.11 -14.25 -7.90
N TYR A 205 2.73 -14.77 -6.73
CA TYR A 205 1.35 -14.89 -6.28
C TYR A 205 0.64 -13.54 -6.01
N LEU A 206 1.40 -12.43 -5.95
CA LEU A 206 0.87 -11.07 -5.89
C LEU A 206 0.45 -10.53 -7.26
N GLY A 207 0.88 -11.17 -8.35
CA GLY A 207 0.59 -10.71 -9.72
C GLY A 207 1.32 -9.42 -10.13
N LEU A 208 2.38 -9.04 -9.39
CA LEU A 208 3.17 -7.81 -9.59
C LEU A 208 4.53 -8.08 -10.26
N GLY A 209 4.63 -9.09 -11.14
CA GLY A 209 5.91 -9.46 -11.78
C GLY A 209 7.02 -9.86 -10.80
N GLY A 210 6.66 -10.52 -9.69
CA GLY A 210 7.59 -10.97 -8.63
C GLY A 210 7.88 -9.93 -7.54
N TYR A 211 7.57 -8.65 -7.74
CA TYR A 211 7.77 -7.58 -6.74
C TYR A 211 6.81 -7.73 -5.53
N SER A 212 7.27 -7.32 -4.34
CA SER A 212 6.47 -7.31 -3.10
C SER A 212 5.48 -6.14 -3.02
N GLY A 213 5.70 -5.13 -3.86
CA GLY A 213 4.90 -3.92 -3.96
C GLY A 213 5.47 -3.04 -5.06
N ILE A 214 4.62 -2.26 -5.72
CA ILE A 214 5.06 -1.29 -6.72
C ILE A 214 4.34 0.02 -6.44
N GLN A 215 5.08 1.11 -6.34
CA GLN A 215 4.58 2.44 -6.00
C GLN A 215 4.87 3.41 -7.15
N HIS A 216 3.82 3.87 -7.83
CA HIS A 216 3.92 4.96 -8.80
C HIS A 216 3.85 6.27 -8.01
N ALA A 217 4.98 6.94 -7.87
CA ALA A 217 5.14 8.06 -6.95
C ALA A 217 5.69 9.29 -7.70
N SER A 218 4.90 10.37 -7.74
CA SER A 218 5.33 11.63 -8.37
C SER A 218 6.06 12.50 -7.36
N LEU A 219 7.29 12.91 -7.69
CA LEU A 219 8.07 13.81 -6.84
C LEU A 219 7.53 15.25 -6.91
N ILE A 220 7.33 15.88 -5.75
CA ILE A 220 6.90 17.27 -5.60
C ILE A 220 7.88 17.96 -4.64
N GLY A 221 8.86 18.67 -5.20
CA GLY A 221 10.00 19.18 -4.43
C GLY A 221 10.89 18.04 -3.95
N GLU A 222 11.02 17.89 -2.63
CA GLU A 222 11.89 16.89 -1.99
C GLU A 222 11.13 15.68 -1.42
N VAL A 223 9.81 15.60 -1.62
CA VAL A 223 8.94 14.51 -1.15
C VAL A 223 8.15 13.91 -2.31
N PHE A 224 7.72 12.66 -2.15
CA PHE A 224 6.72 12.09 -3.04
C PHE A 224 5.33 12.63 -2.64
N GLY A 225 4.61 13.17 -3.62
CA GLY A 225 3.26 13.71 -3.45
C GLY A 225 2.23 12.59 -3.34
N THR A 226 1.36 12.47 -4.35
CA THR A 226 0.48 11.30 -4.47
C THR A 226 1.30 10.06 -4.81
N ILE A 227 1.15 9.02 -3.99
CA ILE A 227 1.69 7.67 -4.23
C ILE A 227 0.51 6.75 -4.58
N ARG A 228 0.60 6.05 -5.71
CA ARG A 228 -0.36 5.01 -6.10
C ARG A 228 0.32 3.64 -6.06
N THR A 229 -0.10 2.79 -5.13
CA THR A 229 0.27 1.37 -5.14
C THR A 229 -0.39 0.65 -6.33
N ALA A 230 0.38 -0.21 -7.00
CA ALA A 230 -0.10 -1.02 -8.12
C ALA A 230 -0.89 -2.24 -7.65
N ILE A 231 -1.78 -2.75 -8.51
CA ILE A 231 -2.61 -3.95 -8.26
C ILE A 231 -2.16 -5.14 -9.13
N ALA A 232 -2.62 -6.34 -8.77
CA ALA A 232 -2.30 -7.57 -9.50
C ALA A 232 -2.64 -7.46 -11.00
N GLY A 233 -1.68 -7.78 -11.86
CA GLY A 233 -1.75 -7.57 -13.32
C GLY A 233 -0.96 -6.36 -13.81
N GLU A 234 -0.54 -5.47 -12.92
CA GLU A 234 0.39 -4.37 -13.23
C GLU A 234 1.86 -4.80 -13.03
N SER A 235 2.80 -3.98 -13.52
CA SER A 235 4.22 -4.32 -13.59
C SER A 235 5.12 -3.13 -13.24
N CYS A 236 6.41 -3.39 -13.04
CA CYS A 236 7.41 -2.35 -12.80
C CYS A 236 7.69 -1.60 -14.11
N THR A 237 7.30 -0.32 -14.16
CA THR A 237 7.41 0.56 -15.34
C THR A 237 8.12 1.86 -15.00
N ASP A 238 8.56 2.62 -15.99
CA ASP A 238 9.26 3.90 -15.79
C ASP A 238 8.52 4.84 -14.82
N GLY A 239 9.28 5.42 -13.88
CA GLY A 239 8.76 6.26 -12.79
C GLY A 239 8.19 5.49 -11.60
N ALA A 240 8.16 4.16 -11.63
CA ALA A 240 7.75 3.34 -10.49
C ALA A 240 8.92 2.98 -9.56
N MET A 241 8.59 2.86 -8.28
CA MET A 241 9.45 2.31 -7.23
C MET A 241 9.03 0.87 -6.98
N CYS A 242 9.92 -0.07 -7.26
CA CYS A 242 9.62 -1.50 -7.40
C CYS A 242 10.24 -2.28 -6.23
N SER A 243 9.40 -2.51 -5.22
CA SER A 243 9.75 -3.10 -3.93
C SER A 243 9.87 -4.61 -4.02
N TYR A 244 10.85 -5.19 -3.31
CA TYR A 244 11.16 -6.62 -3.38
C TYR A 244 11.37 -7.24 -1.99
N ALA A 245 11.17 -8.57 -1.92
CA ALA A 245 11.46 -9.38 -0.75
C ALA A 245 12.89 -9.90 -0.73
N CYS A 246 13.37 -10.25 0.47
CA CYS A 246 14.66 -10.87 0.73
C CYS A 246 14.46 -12.15 1.54
N PRO A 247 15.44 -13.08 1.59
CA PRO A 247 15.34 -14.31 2.35
C PRO A 247 15.15 -14.08 3.86
N PRO A 248 14.66 -15.09 4.63
CA PRO A 248 14.59 -15.02 6.08
C PRO A 248 15.93 -14.62 6.72
N GLY A 249 15.89 -13.71 7.69
CA GLY A 249 17.08 -13.07 8.30
C GLY A 249 17.63 -11.86 7.52
N TYR A 250 17.17 -11.61 6.29
CA TYR A 250 17.57 -10.46 5.46
C TYR A 250 16.43 -9.43 5.30
N GLN A 251 16.82 -8.24 4.88
CA GLN A 251 15.96 -7.10 4.56
C GLN A 251 16.47 -6.41 3.29
N LYS A 252 15.57 -5.70 2.58
CA LYS A 252 15.94 -4.85 1.45
C LYS A 252 16.92 -3.77 1.94
N SER A 253 17.83 -3.33 1.08
CA SER A 253 18.69 -2.15 1.33
C SER A 253 18.19 -0.90 0.59
N GLN A 254 17.33 -1.06 -0.42
CA GLN A 254 16.99 -0.01 -1.36
C GLN A 254 15.63 0.64 -1.03
N TRP A 255 15.72 1.94 -0.77
CA TRP A 255 14.64 2.94 -0.77
C TRP A 255 15.26 4.30 -1.12
N PRO A 256 14.52 5.28 -1.63
CA PRO A 256 15.02 6.64 -1.86
C PRO A 256 15.08 7.46 -0.56
N THR A 257 15.90 8.51 -0.51
CA THR A 257 15.89 9.49 0.61
C THR A 257 14.58 10.29 0.65
N GLN A 258 14.00 10.54 -0.52
CA GLN A 258 12.68 11.16 -0.68
C GLN A 258 11.60 10.16 -0.30
N GLN A 259 10.61 10.58 0.49
CA GLN A 259 9.60 9.71 1.08
C GLN A 259 8.21 10.38 0.99
N GLY A 260 7.15 9.69 1.39
CA GLY A 260 5.77 10.13 1.22
C GLY A 260 5.41 11.37 2.03
N SER A 261 4.80 12.35 1.35
CA SER A 261 4.46 13.66 1.93
C SER A 261 3.58 13.56 3.17
N THR A 262 2.55 12.69 3.19
CA THR A 262 1.68 12.53 4.36
C THR A 262 2.36 11.71 5.46
N GLY A 263 3.23 10.77 5.10
CA GLY A 263 4.10 10.01 5.99
C GLY A 263 4.42 8.60 5.52
N GLU A 264 3.86 8.20 4.38
CA GLU A 264 4.09 6.94 3.70
C GLU A 264 5.58 6.68 3.50
N SER A 265 5.99 5.43 3.65
CA SER A 265 7.25 4.96 3.13
C SER A 265 7.17 4.68 1.62
N VAL A 266 8.32 4.73 0.98
CA VAL A 266 8.57 4.45 -0.43
C VAL A 266 9.84 3.62 -0.49
N GLY A 267 9.83 2.53 -1.26
CA GLY A 267 10.95 1.58 -1.25
C GLY A 267 11.06 0.72 -2.50
N GLY A 268 12.19 0.01 -2.61
CA GLY A 268 12.55 -0.77 -3.77
C GLY A 268 13.50 -0.06 -4.74
N LEU A 269 13.68 -0.69 -5.91
CA LEU A 269 14.48 -0.15 -7.01
C LEU A 269 13.69 0.88 -7.81
N ALA A 270 14.35 1.92 -8.32
CA ALA A 270 13.72 2.89 -9.21
C ALA A 270 13.78 2.41 -10.67
N CYS A 271 12.64 2.31 -11.35
CA CYS A 271 12.60 2.07 -12.79
C CYS A 271 12.73 3.39 -13.57
N ARG A 272 13.74 3.50 -14.43
CA ARG A 272 14.05 4.70 -15.23
C ARG A 272 14.57 4.30 -16.61
N ASN A 273 14.02 4.86 -17.69
CA ASN A 273 14.44 4.60 -19.07
C ASN A 273 14.47 3.09 -19.43
N GLY A 274 13.50 2.32 -18.92
CA GLY A 274 13.39 0.87 -19.06
C GLY A 274 14.26 0.05 -18.10
N LYS A 275 15.13 0.68 -17.29
CA LYS A 275 16.14 0.01 -16.46
C LYS A 275 15.94 0.19 -14.96
N LEU A 276 16.28 -0.84 -14.19
CA LEU A 276 16.26 -0.84 -12.72
C LEU A 276 17.52 -0.18 -12.15
N TYR A 277 17.33 0.68 -11.15
CA TYR A 277 18.40 1.36 -10.44
C TYR A 277 18.30 1.22 -8.92
N LEU A 278 19.47 1.19 -8.28
CA LEU A 278 19.66 1.43 -6.86
C LEU A 278 19.18 2.84 -6.48
N THR A 279 18.79 2.98 -5.22
CA THR A 279 18.20 4.19 -4.63
C THR A 279 18.84 4.58 -3.31
N ASN A 280 19.56 3.64 -2.68
CA ASN A 280 20.38 3.80 -1.48
C ASN A 280 21.69 3.01 -1.66
N SER A 281 22.53 3.49 -2.59
CA SER A 281 23.87 2.95 -2.81
C SER A 281 24.85 3.29 -1.68
N GLU A 282 24.54 4.25 -0.82
CA GLU A 282 25.32 4.59 0.37
C GLU A 282 25.23 3.49 1.45
N LEU A 283 24.06 2.84 1.60
CA LEU A 283 23.89 1.70 2.50
C LEU A 283 24.40 0.39 1.90
N SER A 284 24.13 0.12 0.61
CA SER A 284 24.62 -1.10 -0.04
C SER A 284 24.57 -1.08 -1.57
N ASP A 285 25.53 -1.76 -2.18
CA ASP A 285 25.55 -2.18 -3.59
C ASP A 285 24.73 -3.47 -3.85
N ARG A 286 24.24 -4.14 -2.81
CA ARG A 286 23.47 -5.40 -2.88
C ARG A 286 22.02 -5.15 -2.53
N LEU A 287 21.10 -5.90 -3.13
CA LEU A 287 19.67 -5.74 -2.87
C LEU A 287 19.27 -6.13 -1.44
N CYS A 288 19.91 -7.14 -0.86
CA CYS A 288 19.54 -7.72 0.42
C CYS A 288 20.70 -7.70 1.41
N ILE A 289 20.47 -7.09 2.57
CA ILE A 289 21.41 -7.01 3.70
C ILE A 289 20.86 -7.80 4.89
N PRO A 290 21.71 -8.39 5.75
CA PRO A 290 21.24 -9.09 6.95
C PRO A 290 20.68 -8.10 7.98
N GLY A 291 19.77 -8.58 8.83
CA GLY A 291 19.52 -7.95 10.14
C GLY A 291 20.62 -8.32 11.15
N VAL A 292 20.51 -7.85 12.40
CA VAL A 292 21.52 -8.11 13.47
C VAL A 292 21.56 -9.57 13.97
N GLY A 293 20.74 -10.47 13.40
CA GLY A 293 20.62 -11.86 13.82
C GLY A 293 20.06 -12.06 15.24
N GLY A 294 20.24 -13.26 15.79
CA GLY A 294 19.87 -13.60 17.17
C GLY A 294 18.36 -13.66 17.47
N VAL A 295 17.51 -13.66 16.45
CA VAL A 295 16.05 -13.80 16.57
C VAL A 295 15.54 -14.87 15.61
N HIS A 296 14.75 -15.80 16.11
CA HIS A 296 14.29 -16.99 15.38
C HIS A 296 12.78 -17.22 15.54
N VAL A 297 12.22 -18.02 14.62
CA VAL A 297 10.85 -18.57 14.70
C VAL A 297 10.91 -20.09 14.59
N LYS A 298 10.13 -20.80 15.43
CA LYS A 298 10.11 -22.27 15.47
C LYS A 298 8.69 -22.80 15.65
N SER A 299 8.25 -23.76 14.83
CA SER A 299 6.93 -24.38 14.96
C SER A 299 7.01 -25.82 15.47
N THR A 300 6.08 -26.21 16.35
CA THR A 300 5.76 -27.63 16.63
C THR A 300 4.38 -28.02 16.08
N ILE A 301 3.74 -27.14 15.30
CA ILE A 301 2.41 -27.33 14.71
C ILE A 301 2.55 -28.17 13.43
N GLY A 302 1.62 -29.11 13.21
CA GLY A 302 1.59 -29.99 12.04
C GLY A 302 1.15 -29.34 10.72
N ALA A 303 1.14 -28.01 10.63
CA ALA A 303 0.73 -27.23 9.45
C ALA A 303 1.67 -26.03 9.23
N GLU A 304 1.69 -25.48 8.01
CA GLU A 304 2.36 -24.20 7.72
C GLU A 304 1.74 -23.07 8.54
N VAL A 305 2.57 -22.19 9.09
CA VAL A 305 2.16 -20.90 9.64
C VAL A 305 2.78 -19.80 8.78
N ALA A 306 1.95 -19.06 8.05
CA ALA A 306 2.41 -17.91 7.29
C ALA A 306 2.71 -16.74 8.23
N ILE A 307 3.98 -16.32 8.27
CA ILE A 307 4.45 -15.15 9.03
C ILE A 307 4.85 -14.09 8.00
N CYS A 308 4.15 -12.96 7.97
CA CYS A 308 4.27 -11.99 6.89
C CYS A 308 4.79 -10.66 7.43
N ARG A 309 6.00 -10.23 7.04
CA ARG A 309 6.56 -8.94 7.45
C ARG A 309 5.96 -7.82 6.60
N THR A 310 5.76 -6.66 7.23
CA THR A 310 5.47 -5.41 6.51
C THR A 310 6.55 -5.14 5.45
N ASP A 311 6.13 -4.77 4.24
CA ASP A 311 7.01 -4.31 3.18
C ASP A 311 7.46 -2.87 3.47
N TYR A 312 8.49 -2.77 4.30
CA TYR A 312 8.96 -1.53 4.88
C TYR A 312 10.49 -1.38 4.77
N PRO A 313 11.01 -0.29 4.17
CA PRO A 313 10.27 0.74 3.42
C PRO A 313 9.66 0.19 2.12
N GLY A 314 8.48 0.64 1.74
CA GLY A 314 7.76 0.10 0.59
C GLY A 314 6.27 0.41 0.63
N THR A 315 5.43 -0.53 0.22
CA THR A 315 3.96 -0.36 0.17
C THR A 315 3.27 -0.45 1.53
N GLU A 316 4.02 -0.68 2.62
CA GLU A 316 3.51 -0.91 3.98
C GLU A 316 2.53 -2.10 4.11
N SER A 317 2.39 -2.90 3.05
CA SER A 317 1.57 -4.11 3.02
C SER A 317 2.36 -5.29 3.56
N GLU A 318 1.70 -6.23 4.22
CA GLU A 318 2.25 -7.45 4.81
C GLU A 318 2.62 -8.54 3.77
N THR A 319 3.36 -8.16 2.73
CA THR A 319 3.64 -9.03 1.58
C THR A 319 4.92 -9.86 1.71
N ILE A 320 5.85 -9.53 2.61
CA ILE A 320 7.17 -10.19 2.70
C ILE A 320 7.06 -11.51 3.48
N PRO A 321 7.22 -12.69 2.85
CA PRO A 321 6.78 -13.94 3.46
C PRO A 321 7.89 -14.70 4.20
N LEU A 322 7.50 -15.38 5.28
CA LEU A 322 8.23 -16.48 5.90
C LEU A 322 7.23 -17.64 6.11
N ALA A 323 7.40 -18.71 5.32
CA ALA A 323 6.61 -19.92 5.44
C ALA A 323 7.17 -20.81 6.57
N LEU A 324 6.62 -20.69 7.78
CA LEU A 324 7.04 -21.51 8.92
C LEU A 324 6.41 -22.91 8.81
N MET A 325 7.11 -23.77 8.06
CA MET A 325 6.73 -25.17 7.83
C MET A 325 6.68 -25.99 9.15
N PRO A 326 5.97 -27.15 9.18
CA PRO A 326 5.94 -28.03 10.34
C PRO A 326 7.34 -28.46 10.81
N ASN A 327 7.60 -28.37 12.12
CA ASN A 327 8.93 -28.56 12.73
C ASN A 327 10.03 -27.59 12.23
N GLY A 328 9.66 -26.57 11.46
CA GLY A 328 10.59 -25.59 10.90
C GLY A 328 11.22 -24.71 11.98
N HIS A 329 12.45 -24.28 11.71
CA HIS A 329 13.21 -23.32 12.52
C HIS A 329 13.94 -22.37 11.56
N PHE A 330 13.62 -21.08 11.61
CA PHE A 330 14.11 -20.09 10.64
C PHE A 330 14.54 -18.79 11.33
N PRO A 331 15.54 -18.07 10.80
CA PRO A 331 15.91 -16.75 11.28
C PRO A 331 14.85 -15.72 10.94
N LEU A 332 14.56 -14.84 11.89
CA LEU A 332 13.66 -13.70 11.74
C LEU A 332 14.50 -12.42 11.65
N THR A 333 14.18 -11.53 10.71
CA THR A 333 15.00 -10.33 10.50
C THR A 333 14.80 -9.33 11.65
N CYS A 334 15.89 -8.95 12.29
CA CYS A 334 15.93 -7.94 13.34
C CYS A 334 16.63 -6.68 12.80
N PRO A 335 15.91 -5.59 12.45
CA PRO A 335 16.53 -4.36 11.98
C PRO A 335 17.25 -3.63 13.12
N GLN A 336 18.36 -2.96 12.81
CA GLN A 336 19.04 -2.05 13.73
C GLN A 336 18.47 -0.64 13.60
N ALA A 337 17.99 -0.07 14.70
CA ALA A 337 17.30 1.21 14.75
C ALA A 337 18.17 2.39 14.32
N GLU A 338 19.47 2.32 14.58
CA GLU A 338 20.45 3.38 14.33
C GLU A 338 20.94 3.45 12.87
N THR A 339 20.84 2.35 12.11
CA THR A 339 21.53 2.20 10.80
C THR A 339 20.64 1.71 9.66
N TYR A 340 19.46 1.15 9.93
CA TYR A 340 18.57 0.63 8.90
C TYR A 340 17.75 1.73 8.22
N TYR A 341 16.57 2.09 8.77
CA TYR A 341 15.68 3.07 8.17
C TYR A 341 15.10 4.04 9.21
N PHE A 342 15.16 5.32 8.86
CA PHE A 342 14.79 6.44 9.72
C PHE A 342 13.95 7.45 8.94
N TRP A 343 12.73 7.73 9.41
CA TRP A 343 11.80 8.64 8.73
C TRP A 343 10.97 9.47 9.73
N LYS A 344 10.68 10.74 9.38
CA LYS A 344 10.01 11.74 10.24
C LYS A 344 10.48 11.72 11.71
N GLY A 345 11.80 11.62 11.93
CA GLY A 345 12.43 11.61 13.26
C GLY A 345 12.39 10.28 14.01
N LYS A 346 11.99 9.17 13.37
CA LYS A 346 11.77 7.86 14.00
C LYS A 346 12.60 6.76 13.34
N SER A 347 13.28 5.97 14.16
CA SER A 347 13.86 4.69 13.79
C SER A 347 12.80 3.60 13.65
N THR A 348 13.10 2.53 12.92
CA THR A 348 12.15 1.46 12.56
C THR A 348 12.49 0.11 13.16
N SER A 349 11.46 -0.65 13.56
CA SER A 349 11.52 -2.08 13.85
C SER A 349 10.69 -2.88 12.83
N ALA A 350 10.93 -4.18 12.71
CA ALA A 350 10.15 -5.06 11.86
C ALA A 350 8.85 -5.49 12.57
N GLN A 351 7.72 -5.31 11.90
CA GLN A 351 6.43 -5.88 12.30
C GLN A 351 6.13 -7.10 11.44
N TYR A 352 5.66 -8.18 12.07
CA TYR A 352 5.27 -9.44 11.42
C TYR A 352 3.83 -9.79 11.77
N TYR A 353 3.01 -10.08 10.76
CA TYR A 353 1.62 -10.53 10.89
C TYR A 353 1.61 -12.06 10.99
N VAL A 354 1.03 -12.59 12.08
CA VAL A 354 0.94 -14.04 12.33
C VAL A 354 -0.45 -14.55 11.98
N ASN A 355 -0.51 -15.35 10.93
CA ASN A 355 -1.75 -15.94 10.43
C ASN A 355 -2.06 -17.27 11.12
N PRO A 356 -3.33 -17.74 11.16
CA PRO A 356 -3.67 -19.05 11.69
C PRO A 356 -2.97 -20.20 10.93
N PRO A 357 -2.74 -21.36 11.57
CA PRO A 357 -2.07 -22.48 10.91
C PRO A 357 -2.93 -23.06 9.78
N GLY A 358 -2.29 -23.46 8.69
CA GLY A 358 -2.95 -24.08 7.52
C GLY A 358 -3.20 -23.12 6.36
N TYR A 359 -3.06 -21.81 6.55
CA TYR A 359 -2.98 -20.85 5.43
C TYR A 359 -1.55 -20.73 4.94
N SER A 360 -1.33 -20.89 3.63
CA SER A 360 -0.02 -20.71 3.01
C SER A 360 0.34 -19.23 2.86
N ILE A 361 1.62 -18.92 2.71
CA ILE A 361 2.08 -17.56 2.40
C ILE A 361 1.43 -16.96 1.13
N ARG A 362 0.97 -17.78 0.18
CA ARG A 362 0.28 -17.33 -1.06
C ARG A 362 -1.16 -16.87 -0.81
N GLU A 363 -1.77 -17.34 0.27
CA GLU A 363 -3.09 -16.93 0.74
C GLU A 363 -3.00 -15.76 1.71
N ALA A 364 -1.97 -15.76 2.56
CA ALA A 364 -1.88 -14.93 3.75
C ALA A 364 -0.93 -13.72 3.66
N CYS A 365 0.16 -13.77 2.90
CA CYS A 365 1.10 -12.64 2.81
C CYS A 365 0.73 -11.69 1.66
N LYS A 366 -0.47 -11.12 1.76
CA LYS A 366 -1.07 -10.13 0.85
C LYS A 366 -2.28 -9.48 1.52
N TRP A 367 -2.65 -8.30 1.04
CA TRP A 367 -3.79 -7.53 1.58
C TRP A 367 -5.06 -8.39 1.64
N GLY A 368 -5.63 -8.48 2.84
CA GLY A 368 -6.73 -9.39 3.16
C GLY A 368 -8.12 -8.78 2.95
N SER A 369 -9.14 -9.63 3.05
CA SER A 369 -10.54 -9.22 3.01
C SER A 369 -11.18 -9.36 4.39
N ALA A 370 -12.02 -8.39 4.76
CA ALA A 370 -12.73 -8.39 6.03
C ALA A 370 -13.52 -9.69 6.25
N GLY A 371 -13.42 -10.26 7.44
CA GLY A 371 -14.07 -11.53 7.81
C GLY A 371 -13.18 -12.78 7.71
N LEU A 372 -12.01 -12.70 7.07
CA LEU A 372 -10.96 -13.73 7.18
C LEU A 372 -9.78 -13.20 8.01
N PRO A 373 -9.30 -13.93 9.04
CA PRO A 373 -8.24 -13.46 9.93
C PRO A 373 -6.84 -13.68 9.33
N ILE A 374 -6.59 -13.15 8.13
CA ILE A 374 -5.33 -13.29 7.39
C ILE A 374 -4.88 -11.97 6.73
N GLY A 375 -3.60 -11.87 6.39
CA GLY A 375 -2.98 -10.65 5.85
C GLY A 375 -3.07 -9.52 6.86
N ASN A 376 -3.49 -8.34 6.41
CA ASN A 376 -3.67 -7.17 7.28
C ASN A 376 -4.69 -7.42 8.42
N TRP A 377 -5.53 -8.47 8.34
CA TRP A 377 -6.49 -8.90 9.36
C TRP A 377 -5.96 -10.05 10.26
N ALA A 378 -4.68 -10.41 10.15
CA ALA A 378 -4.07 -11.45 10.98
C ALA A 378 -4.16 -11.09 12.49
N PRO A 379 -4.59 -11.99 13.39
CA PRO A 379 -4.89 -11.69 14.79
C PRO A 379 -3.77 -11.03 15.61
N ILE A 380 -2.51 -11.39 15.36
CA ILE A 380 -1.37 -11.01 16.19
C ILE A 380 -0.26 -10.42 15.32
N ASN A 381 0.36 -9.36 15.84
CA ASN A 381 1.63 -8.87 15.35
C ASN A 381 2.77 -9.24 16.30
N LEU A 382 3.93 -9.58 15.74
CA LEU A 382 5.21 -9.58 16.43
C LEU A 382 5.94 -8.28 16.09
N GLY A 383 6.53 -7.63 17.09
CA GLY A 383 7.51 -6.56 16.88
C GLY A 383 8.92 -7.05 17.16
N VAL A 384 9.87 -6.74 16.27
CA VAL A 384 11.28 -7.14 16.41
C VAL A 384 12.21 -6.03 15.96
N GLY A 385 13.13 -5.60 16.80
CA GLY A 385 14.19 -4.67 16.42
C GLY A 385 15.29 -4.56 17.45
N GLU A 386 16.45 -4.07 17.05
CA GLU A 386 17.59 -3.78 17.91
C GLU A 386 17.75 -2.27 18.07
N LYS A 387 18.02 -1.82 19.29
CA LYS A 387 18.32 -0.42 19.60
C LYS A 387 19.33 -0.34 20.74
N ALA A 388 20.37 0.49 20.59
CA ALA A 388 21.43 0.70 21.56
C ALA A 388 22.12 -0.59 22.08
N GLY A 389 22.26 -1.59 21.21
CA GLY A 389 22.84 -2.92 21.51
C GLY A 389 21.82 -3.95 22.03
N VAL A 390 20.57 -3.55 22.27
CA VAL A 390 19.54 -4.37 22.91
C VAL A 390 18.47 -4.78 21.90
N LYS A 391 18.24 -6.09 21.74
CA LYS A 391 17.14 -6.61 20.91
C LYS A 391 15.84 -6.59 21.71
N TRP A 392 14.77 -6.09 21.11
CA TRP A 392 13.43 -6.01 21.68
C TRP A 392 12.48 -6.86 20.85
N LEU A 393 11.77 -7.77 21.52
CA LEU A 393 10.76 -8.65 20.92
C LEU A 393 9.43 -8.40 21.63
N SER A 394 8.36 -8.17 20.87
CA SER A 394 7.01 -8.00 21.39
C SER A 394 5.98 -8.84 20.65
N MET A 395 4.85 -9.08 21.31
CA MET A 395 3.66 -9.70 20.72
C MET A 395 2.43 -8.93 21.18
N PHE A 396 1.57 -8.53 20.25
CA PHE A 396 0.39 -7.71 20.55
C PHE A 396 -0.75 -8.00 19.54
N PRO A 397 -2.02 -7.79 19.93
CA PRO A 397 -3.16 -8.06 19.06
C PRO A 397 -3.33 -6.94 18.03
N ASN A 398 -3.72 -7.31 16.80
CA ASN A 398 -3.95 -6.41 15.67
C ASN A 398 -5.32 -5.68 15.77
N ARG A 399 -5.58 -5.06 16.93
CA ARG A 399 -6.85 -4.39 17.27
C ARG A 399 -7.29 -3.26 16.32
N PRO A 400 -6.41 -2.54 15.58
CA PRO A 400 -6.86 -1.57 14.58
C PRO A 400 -7.67 -2.18 13.43
N THR A 401 -7.51 -3.48 13.16
CA THR A 401 -8.22 -4.18 12.07
C THR A 401 -9.15 -5.28 12.59
N THR A 402 -8.74 -6.06 13.60
CA THR A 402 -9.40 -7.32 13.94
C THR A 402 -9.57 -7.54 15.44
N THR A 403 -10.66 -8.24 15.79
CA THR A 403 -10.93 -8.80 17.13
C THR A 403 -10.81 -10.32 17.15
N ALA A 404 -10.39 -10.95 16.05
CA ALA A 404 -10.18 -12.39 15.98
C ALA A 404 -9.06 -12.83 16.94
N ILE A 405 -9.27 -13.96 17.61
CA ILE A 405 -8.28 -14.57 18.51
C ILE A 405 -7.52 -15.66 17.73
N LEU A 406 -6.20 -15.69 17.91
CA LEU A 406 -5.35 -16.71 17.29
C LEU A 406 -5.46 -18.04 18.05
N ASP A 407 -5.92 -19.10 17.38
CA ASP A 407 -6.02 -20.46 17.94
C ASP A 407 -4.67 -21.21 17.87
N MET A 408 -3.64 -20.59 18.47
CA MET A 408 -2.34 -21.22 18.77
C MET A 408 -1.66 -20.52 19.96
N THR A 409 -0.80 -21.27 20.65
CA THR A 409 0.13 -20.73 21.65
C THR A 409 1.38 -20.19 20.97
N ILE A 410 1.86 -19.01 21.39
CA ILE A 410 3.16 -18.47 20.98
C ILE A 410 3.92 -18.09 22.25
N GLU A 411 5.19 -18.49 22.38
CA GLU A 411 6.02 -18.21 23.56
C GLU A 411 7.41 -17.74 23.14
N ILE A 412 7.88 -16.62 23.70
CA ILE A 412 9.26 -16.15 23.50
C ILE A 412 10.17 -16.89 24.48
N VAL A 413 11.12 -17.66 23.97
CA VAL A 413 12.12 -18.40 24.76
C VAL A 413 13.54 -17.98 24.40
N GLY A 414 14.42 -17.96 25.40
CA GLY A 414 15.83 -17.58 25.28
C GLY A 414 16.47 -17.52 26.67
N GLU A 415 17.79 -17.67 26.75
CA GLU A 415 18.50 -17.73 28.04
C GLU A 415 18.57 -16.35 28.72
N GLY A 416 18.88 -15.31 27.95
CA GLY A 416 19.07 -13.94 28.43
C GLY A 416 17.85 -13.03 28.31
N LEU A 417 16.62 -13.56 28.45
CA LEU A 417 15.41 -12.72 28.37
C LEU A 417 15.20 -11.88 29.63
N SER A 418 14.71 -10.65 29.45
CA SER A 418 14.34 -9.75 30.56
C SER A 418 13.07 -10.15 31.34
N GLY A 419 12.42 -11.24 30.93
CA GLY A 419 11.15 -11.72 31.47
C GLY A 419 10.42 -12.66 30.51
N LYS A 420 9.19 -13.03 30.85
CA LYS A 420 8.31 -13.89 30.06
C LYS A 420 7.37 -13.10 29.16
N CYS A 421 7.11 -13.64 27.97
CA CYS A 421 6.06 -13.19 27.07
C CYS A 421 5.49 -14.39 26.32
N LYS A 422 4.23 -14.73 26.63
CA LYS A 422 3.51 -15.87 26.05
C LYS A 422 2.07 -15.49 25.71
N HIS A 423 1.66 -15.70 24.47
CA HIS A 423 0.27 -15.63 24.03
C HIS A 423 -0.38 -17.02 24.13
N LYS A 424 -1.59 -17.07 24.69
CA LYS A 424 -2.51 -18.19 24.53
C LYS A 424 -3.95 -17.69 24.61
N ASN A 425 -4.80 -18.09 23.66
CA ASN A 425 -6.25 -17.83 23.63
C ASN A 425 -6.64 -16.36 23.86
N GLY A 426 -5.94 -15.41 23.23
CA GLY A 426 -6.19 -13.97 23.33
C GLY A 426 -5.52 -13.29 24.53
N LYS A 427 -4.82 -14.05 25.38
CA LYS A 427 -4.21 -13.56 26.63
C LYS A 427 -2.70 -13.62 26.58
N TYR A 428 -2.07 -12.61 27.13
CA TYR A 428 -0.63 -12.41 27.21
C TYR A 428 -0.17 -12.59 28.66
N TYR A 429 0.66 -13.60 28.88
CA TYR A 429 1.21 -13.99 30.17
C TYR A 429 2.62 -13.43 30.32
N THR A 430 2.86 -12.68 31.40
CA THR A 430 4.13 -12.03 31.76
C THR A 430 4.49 -12.38 33.21
N ASP A 431 5.69 -12.00 33.67
CA ASP A 431 6.04 -12.10 35.10
C ASP A 431 5.21 -11.16 36.00
N THR A 432 4.58 -10.15 35.42
CA THR A 432 3.71 -9.19 36.12
C THR A 432 2.23 -9.60 36.15
N GLY A 433 1.82 -10.65 35.44
CA GLY A 433 0.46 -11.17 35.46
C GLY A 433 -0.05 -11.66 34.10
N VAL A 434 -1.33 -11.42 33.84
CA VAL A 434 -2.00 -11.78 32.58
C VAL A 434 -2.80 -10.57 32.09
N ASN A 435 -2.62 -10.20 30.83
CA ASN A 435 -3.32 -9.09 30.17
C ASN A 435 -3.84 -9.49 28.78
N GLU A 436 -4.49 -8.58 28.07
CA GLU A 436 -5.07 -8.83 26.73
C GLU A 436 -4.48 -7.89 25.66
N ASP A 437 -3.53 -7.03 26.02
CA ASP A 437 -3.01 -5.92 25.21
C ASP A 437 -1.62 -6.20 24.61
N GLY A 438 -0.85 -7.13 25.20
CA GLY A 438 0.42 -7.61 24.64
C GLY A 438 1.47 -7.97 25.68
N CYS A 439 2.67 -8.29 25.21
CA CYS A 439 3.88 -8.38 26.04
C CYS A 439 5.14 -8.04 25.23
N THR A 440 6.18 -7.57 25.92
CA THR A 440 7.47 -7.19 25.36
C THR A 440 8.59 -7.65 26.28
N VAL A 441 9.67 -8.19 25.71
CA VAL A 441 10.90 -8.57 26.41
C VAL A 441 12.11 -8.04 25.66
N SER A 442 13.22 -7.82 26.37
CA SER A 442 14.53 -7.61 25.74
C SER A 442 15.41 -8.84 25.86
N VAL A 443 16.32 -9.01 24.89
CA VAL A 443 17.37 -10.04 24.89
C VAL A 443 18.66 -9.40 25.37
N LEU A 444 19.00 -9.65 26.63
CA LEU A 444 20.17 -9.10 27.33
C LEU A 444 21.46 -9.78 26.88
N HIS A 445 21.39 -11.06 26.52
CA HIS A 445 22.47 -11.85 25.93
C HIS A 445 21.92 -13.09 25.21
N GLY A 446 22.73 -13.67 24.33
CA GLY A 446 22.33 -14.84 23.53
C GLY A 446 21.31 -14.52 22.44
N GLU A 447 20.42 -15.47 22.19
CA GLU A 447 19.38 -15.42 21.15
C GLU A 447 17.98 -15.65 21.74
N ALA A 448 16.95 -15.28 20.99
CA ALA A 448 15.56 -15.52 21.35
C ALA A 448 14.76 -16.14 20.19
N THR A 449 13.81 -17.01 20.52
CA THR A 449 12.96 -17.73 19.56
C THR A 449 11.49 -17.53 19.91
N PHE A 450 10.67 -17.14 18.94
CA PHE A 450 9.22 -17.28 19.04
C PHE A 450 8.86 -18.75 18.74
N VAL A 451 8.37 -19.47 19.74
CA VAL A 451 7.94 -20.88 19.61
C VAL A 451 6.43 -20.93 19.44
N PHE A 452 5.99 -21.46 18.30
CA PHE A 452 4.59 -21.61 17.90
C PHE A 452 4.16 -23.05 18.15
N SER A 453 3.09 -23.24 18.92
CA SER A 453 2.58 -24.56 19.29
C SER A 453 1.06 -24.59 19.34
N LYS A 454 0.49 -25.80 19.30
CA LYS A 454 -0.91 -26.05 19.59
C LYS A 454 -0.97 -27.08 20.72
N ASP A 455 -1.85 -26.82 21.68
CA ASP A 455 -2.13 -27.67 22.83
C ASP A 455 -3.12 -28.80 22.50
#